data_AF-A0A350UH34-F1
#
_entry.id   AF-A0A350UH34-F1
#
_cell.length_a   1.000
_cell.length_b   1.000
_cell.length_c   1.000
_cell.angle_alpha   90.00
_cell.angle_beta   90.00
_cell.angle_gamma   90.00
#
_symmetry.space_group_name_H-M   'P 1'
#
loop_
_entity.id
_entity.type
_entity.pdbx_description
1 polymer ?
#
loop_
_entity_poly.entity_id
_entity_poly.type
_entity_poly.pdbx_seq_one_letter_code
_entity_poly.pdbx_strand_id
1 'polypeptide(L)' 'MTFQEDGMNRVSSIAVFVAAMLCFTVIPALAQSDAGTITGSVRDASGGVIATAQVTITNESTRFERRVQTNESGFFVAP' A
#
# COMPACT_ATOMS: atom_id res chain seq x y z
N MET A 1 -4.74 57.30 -15.35
CA MET A 1 -5.54 56.22 -14.76
C MET A 1 -4.97 54.89 -15.27
N THR A 2 -3.98 54.32 -14.58
CA THR A 2 -3.33 53.05 -15.00
C THR A 2 -3.11 52.09 -13.82
N PHE A 3 -3.81 52.30 -12.69
CA PHE A 3 -3.61 51.48 -11.48
C PHE A 3 -4.57 50.28 -11.36
N GLN A 4 -5.39 50.00 -12.38
CA GLN A 4 -6.43 48.97 -12.31
C GLN A 4 -5.99 47.61 -12.92
N GLU A 5 -5.00 47.58 -13.83
CA GLU A 5 -4.64 46.34 -14.57
C GLU A 5 -3.66 45.42 -13.80
N ASP A 6 -2.81 45.97 -12.94
CA ASP A 6 -1.82 45.19 -12.19
C ASP A 6 -2.45 44.23 -11.16
N GLY A 7 -3.61 44.58 -10.60
CA GLY A 7 -4.32 43.73 -9.64
C GLY A 7 -4.90 42.46 -10.28
N MET A 8 -5.49 42.59 -11.47
CA MET A 8 -6.15 41.49 -12.19
C MET A 8 -5.14 40.43 -12.64
N ASN A 9 -3.97 40.85 -13.09
CA ASN A 9 -2.89 39.96 -13.57
C ASN A 9 -2.26 39.18 -12.41
N ARG A 10 -2.15 39.80 -11.23
CA ARG A 10 -1.67 39.15 -10.00
C ARG A 10 -2.70 38.16 -9.45
N VAL A 11 -3.99 38.50 -9.47
CA VAL A 11 -5.08 37.59 -9.06
C VAL A 11 -5.20 36.41 -10.02
N SER A 12 -5.10 36.65 -11.33
CA SER A 12 -5.08 35.59 -12.36
C SER A 12 -3.89 34.66 -12.17
N SER A 13 -2.70 35.21 -11.91
CA SER A 13 -1.48 34.42 -11.64
C SER A 13 -1.61 33.56 -10.38
N ILE A 14 -2.21 34.10 -9.31
CA ILE A 14 -2.47 33.36 -8.06
C ILE A 14 -3.50 32.25 -8.30
N ALA A 15 -4.58 32.53 -9.03
CA ALA A 15 -5.62 31.55 -9.34
C ALA A 15 -5.05 30.38 -10.17
N VAL A 16 -4.21 30.68 -11.16
CA VAL A 16 -3.51 29.66 -11.96
C VAL A 16 -2.56 28.82 -11.09
N PHE A 17 -1.83 29.47 -10.17
CA PHE A 17 -0.94 28.76 -9.26
C PHE A 17 -1.69 27.83 -8.30
N VAL A 18 -2.80 28.28 -7.72
CA VAL A 18 -3.66 27.48 -6.84
C VAL A 18 -4.29 26.31 -7.60
N ALA A 19 -4.78 26.56 -8.82
CA ALA A 19 -5.34 25.50 -9.68
C ALA A 19 -4.27 24.46 -10.06
N ALA A 20 -3.04 24.89 -10.34
CA ALA A 20 -1.92 24.00 -10.59
C ALA A 20 -1.58 23.15 -9.36
N MET A 21 -1.48 23.76 -8.16
CA MET A 21 -1.26 23.00 -6.91
C MET A 21 -2.36 21.99 -6.64
N LEU A 22 -3.63 22.35 -6.87
CA LEU A 22 -4.76 21.44 -6.68
C LEU A 22 -4.67 20.24 -7.63
N CYS A 23 -4.23 20.45 -8.87
CA CYS A 23 -4.02 19.37 -9.84
C CYS A 23 -2.95 18.36 -9.38
N PHE A 24 -1.92 18.80 -8.66
CA PHE A 24 -0.89 17.92 -8.09
C PHE A 24 -1.38 17.11 -6.87
N THR A 25 -2.47 17.50 -6.21
CA THR A 25 -3.04 16.73 -5.07
C THR A 25 -3.82 15.49 -5.49
N VAL A 26 -4.16 15.35 -6.77
CA VAL A 26 -4.96 14.23 -7.30
C VAL A 26 -4.08 13.08 -7.77
N ILE A 27 -2.74 13.23 -7.76
CA ILE A 27 -1.85 12.13 -8.11
C ILE A 27 -1.95 11.07 -6.99
N PRO A 28 -2.49 9.87 -7.26
CA PRO A 28 -2.51 8.82 -6.26
C PRO A 28 -1.07 8.53 -5.86
N ALA A 29 -0.78 8.62 -4.57
CA ALA A 29 0.50 8.19 -4.04
C ALA A 29 0.62 6.67 -4.27
N LEU A 30 1.25 6.26 -5.37
CA LEU A 30 1.49 4.87 -5.78
C LEU A 30 2.37 4.07 -4.77
N ALA A 31 2.59 4.60 -3.58
CA ALA A 31 3.39 4.04 -2.50
C ALA A 31 2.61 3.80 -1.20
N GLN A 32 1.28 4.01 -1.16
CA GLN A 32 0.46 3.61 -0.01
C GLN A 32 0.21 2.09 -0.04
N SER A 33 1.21 1.33 0.35
CA SER A 33 1.11 -0.10 0.58
C SER A 33 1.66 -0.41 1.97
N ASP A 34 0.79 -0.41 2.98
CA ASP A 34 1.05 -1.04 4.28
C ASP A 34 0.95 -2.58 4.13
N ALA A 35 1.83 -3.16 3.32
CA ALA A 35 1.89 -4.61 3.13
C ALA A 35 3.01 -5.17 4.01
N GLY A 36 2.62 -5.77 5.14
CA GLY A 36 3.51 -6.60 5.95
C GLY A 36 3.57 -8.01 5.40
N THR A 37 4.75 -8.63 5.35
CA THR A 37 4.90 -10.03 4.94
C THR A 37 5.04 -10.93 6.17
N ILE A 38 4.26 -12.01 6.21
CA ILE A 38 4.36 -13.07 7.22
C ILE A 38 5.10 -14.27 6.62
N THR A 39 6.16 -14.70 7.28
CA THR A 39 6.96 -15.87 6.87
C THR A 39 7.13 -16.86 8.01
N GLY A 40 7.24 -18.14 7.70
CA GLY A 40 7.50 -19.17 8.71
C GLY A 40 7.77 -20.54 8.11
N SER A 41 7.96 -21.53 8.98
CA SER A 41 8.14 -22.93 8.57
C SER A 41 7.20 -23.85 9.35
N VAL A 42 6.62 -24.85 8.69
CA VAL A 42 5.78 -25.87 9.31
C VAL A 42 6.59 -27.14 9.53
N ARG A 43 6.58 -27.62 10.78
CA ARG A 43 7.29 -28.83 11.22
C ARG A 43 6.38 -29.74 12.04
N ASP A 44 6.66 -31.04 12.02
CA ASP A 44 6.01 -32.03 12.89
C ASP A 44 6.68 -32.11 14.28
N ALA A 45 6.13 -32.94 15.18
CA ALA A 45 6.62 -33.10 16.55
C ALA A 45 8.02 -33.73 16.66
N SER A 46 8.51 -34.41 15.61
CA SER A 46 9.87 -34.94 15.52
C SER A 46 10.87 -33.91 14.97
N GLY A 47 10.39 -32.75 14.51
CA GLY A 47 11.20 -31.70 13.88
C GLY A 47 11.30 -31.81 12.35
N GLY A 48 10.64 -32.80 11.74
CA GLY A 48 10.55 -32.97 10.30
C GLY A 48 9.79 -31.83 9.63
N VAL A 49 10.15 -31.48 8.39
CA VAL A 49 9.47 -30.40 7.63
C VAL A 49 8.22 -30.94 6.94
N ILE A 50 7.16 -30.14 6.88
CA ILE A 50 5.91 -30.51 6.20
C ILE A 50 5.77 -29.69 4.92
N ALA A 51 5.96 -30.34 3.78
CA ALA A 51 5.72 -29.75 2.45
C ALA A 51 4.23 -29.72 2.10
N THR A 52 3.82 -28.76 1.27
CA THR A 52 2.43 -28.64 0.78
C THR A 52 1.39 -28.48 1.91
N ALA A 53 1.82 -28.02 3.09
CA ALA A 53 0.93 -27.74 4.20
C ALA A 53 0.13 -26.47 3.90
N GLN A 54 -1.20 -26.56 4.04
CA GLN A 54 -2.07 -25.40 3.89
C GLN A 54 -1.97 -24.51 5.15
N VAL A 55 -1.54 -23.26 4.95
CA VAL A 55 -1.47 -22.23 6.00
C VAL A 55 -2.56 -21.19 5.72
N THR A 56 -3.44 -20.98 6.70
CA THR A 56 -4.47 -19.93 6.67
C THR A 56 -4.14 -18.89 7.72
N ILE A 57 -3.96 -17.65 7.28
CA ILE A 57 -3.72 -16.48 8.12
C ILE A 57 -5.01 -15.67 8.14
N THR A 58 -5.55 -15.42 9.32
CA THR A 58 -6.78 -14.66 9.51
C THR A 58 -6.47 -13.36 10.23
N ASN A 59 -6.89 -12.24 9.67
CA ASN A 59 -6.92 -10.98 10.39
C ASN A 59 -8.12 -11.00 11.35
N GLU A 60 -7.89 -10.99 12.66
CA GLU A 60 -8.97 -11.12 13.65
C GLU A 60 -9.93 -9.92 13.67
N SER A 61 -9.45 -8.73 13.31
CA SER A 61 -10.25 -7.50 13.27
C SER A 61 -11.15 -7.45 12.04
N THR A 62 -10.64 -7.83 10.87
CA THR A 62 -11.37 -7.69 9.60
C THR A 62 -11.95 -9.00 9.06
N ARG A 63 -11.57 -10.14 9.65
CA ARG A 63 -11.87 -11.51 9.18
C ARG A 63 -11.35 -11.82 7.78
N PHE A 64 -10.47 -11.00 7.23
CA PHE A 64 -9.79 -11.28 5.97
C PHE A 64 -8.87 -12.49 6.12
N GLU A 65 -8.90 -13.41 5.14
CA GLU A 65 -8.06 -14.61 5.12
C GLU A 65 -7.06 -14.58 3.97
N ARG A 66 -5.81 -14.96 4.28
CA ARG A 66 -4.77 -15.28 3.31
C ARG A 66 -4.42 -16.75 3.42
N ARG A 67 -4.50 -17.46 2.31
CA ARG A 67 -4.13 -18.88 2.22
C ARG A 67 -2.87 -19.05 1.40
N VAL A 68 -1.88 -19.73 1.95
CA VAL A 68 -0.62 -20.07 1.29
C VAL A 68 -0.27 -21.54 1.55
N GLN A 69 0.64 -22.09 0.77
CA GLN A 69 1.15 -23.46 0.98
C GLN A 69 2.64 -23.41 1.28
N THR A 70 3.11 -24.32 2.12
CA THR A 70 4.55 -24.50 2.33
C THR A 70 5.22 -25.13 1.11
N ASN A 71 6.47 -24.75 0.88
CA ASN A 71 7.32 -25.36 -0.15
C ASN A 71 7.96 -26.68 0.37
N GLU A 72 8.87 -27.24 -0.41
CA GLU A 72 9.59 -28.50 -0.11
C GLU A 72 10.42 -28.45 1.19
N SER A 73 10.86 -27.26 1.63
CA SER A 73 11.55 -27.09 2.91
C SER A 73 10.60 -26.80 4.08
N GLY A 74 9.29 -26.87 3.85
CA GLY A 74 8.26 -26.53 4.83
C GLY A 74 8.11 -25.02 5.06
N PHE A 75 8.76 -24.17 4.27
CA PHE A 75 8.73 -22.71 4.41
C PHE A 75 7.57 -22.08 3.63
N PHE A 76 6.97 -21.01 4.18
CA PHE A 76 5.92 -20.23 3.51
C PHE A 76 6.16 -18.73 3.61
N VAL A 77 5.59 -17.99 2.65
CA VAL A 77 5.58 -16.53 2.57
C VAL A 77 4.17 -16.06 2.23
N ALA A 78 3.63 -15.12 3.01
CA ALA A 78 2.30 -14.55 2.85
C ALA A 78 2.38 -13.00 2.83
N PRO A 79 2.02 -12.34 1.72
CA PRO A 79 2.03 -10.88 1.58
C PRO A 79 0.72 -10.22 2.01
#